data_AF-A0AA39LYK9-F1
#
_entry.id   AF-A0AA39LYK9-F1
#
_cell.length_a   1.000
_cell.length_b   1.000
_cell.length_c   1.000
_cell.angle_alpha   90.00
_cell.angle_beta   90.00
_cell.angle_gamma   90.00
#
_symmetry.space_group_name_H-M   'P 1'
#
loop_
_entity.id
_entity.type
_entity.pdbx_description
1 polymer ?
#
loop_
_entity_poly.entity_id
_entity_poly.type
_entity_poly.pdbx_seq_one_letter_code
_entity_poly.pdbx_strand_id
1 'polypeptide(L)'
;MRNHDIDLPHRADCVCDMCYKTANLVSANIRRLDTYRALSSEAFLWLSTSEPMLAAIQLSRDLQTCESTETQHKDIYQKLQQNVQNFATSLVQNCWNMEEVDVLLQQPDGSSISDAHLPYPRVRLALDGEMRQLTANLNVQMGIENKWHGEWRDYGKNAMYDAGRMLCHTVFFPILALLHAVSAGRLVQSFNYPVARFASYATSYFSFLAAIVVLRIVTAFTTTQHERTVLSNMWEFLEFSRRGIERYYEMWWRWFDLMMLGLFFCAMMTWIATWYTVAIDGLPTLRRWHWIEYDVHLLFDIFYGGACIMAFWRVFYFVQLYRFVGSTVISIGKCVSKIYYYFIIMIVVLTSFAIGVNMILEPYSRNRQFLIDGLPDETEKSPDRFMDLVQSARFLFWSFFGYLSPDDYKPIVGHVGPDYERTRHRITRNSAEIAMSMYHIVMITTLLNLMVSLLVKTADEVLDNEDVEWKYTKVHIYYEFFEPGSSVPPPFNLIFMLSSFIYQALSKNYTFVWPDMLVKREATSDTEA
;
A
#
# COMPACT_ATOMS: atom_id res chain seq x y z
N MET A 1 6.86 41.82 -22.40
CA MET A 1 8.20 41.38 -22.90
C MET A 1 8.41 41.90 -24.32
N ARG A 2 9.65 41.98 -24.83
CA ARG A 2 9.97 42.49 -26.19
C ARG A 2 9.62 41.49 -27.32
N ASN A 3 8.47 40.81 -27.25
CA ASN A 3 8.05 39.73 -28.16
C ASN A 3 9.13 38.64 -28.38
N HIS A 4 9.82 38.24 -27.30
CA HIS A 4 10.72 37.10 -27.31
C HIS A 4 9.99 35.91 -26.68
N ASP A 5 9.87 34.84 -27.44
CA ASP A 5 9.20 33.62 -27.02
C ASP A 5 10.21 32.47 -26.88
N ILE A 6 9.94 31.57 -25.94
CA ILE A 6 10.70 30.33 -25.76
C ILE A 6 9.95 29.23 -26.49
N ASP A 7 10.64 28.52 -27.39
CA ASP A 7 10.12 27.30 -28.00
C ASP A 7 9.89 26.23 -26.91
N LEU A 8 8.61 25.93 -26.65
CA LEU A 8 8.25 24.91 -25.68
C LEU A 8 8.71 23.52 -26.16
N PRO A 9 9.43 22.76 -25.31
CA PRO A 9 9.82 21.41 -25.67
C PRO A 9 8.58 20.51 -25.74
N HIS A 10 8.60 19.53 -26.64
CA HIS A 10 7.66 18.42 -26.53
C HIS A 10 7.91 17.65 -25.23
N ARG A 11 6.85 17.09 -24.64
CA ARG A 11 6.95 16.26 -23.44
C ARG A 11 7.84 15.04 -23.71
N ALA A 12 8.54 14.55 -22.69
CA ALA A 12 9.54 13.50 -22.85
C ALA A 12 8.99 12.14 -23.30
N ASP A 13 7.69 11.90 -23.07
CA ASP A 13 6.92 10.74 -23.51
C ASP A 13 6.33 10.89 -24.93
N CYS A 14 6.58 12.01 -25.61
CA CYS A 14 6.00 12.28 -26.93
C CYS A 14 6.54 11.33 -28.01
N VAL A 15 5.62 10.70 -28.74
CA VAL A 15 5.91 9.70 -29.79
C VAL A 15 5.74 10.28 -31.20
N CYS A 16 5.87 11.60 -31.37
CA CYS A 16 5.75 12.21 -32.70
C CYS A 16 6.97 11.91 -33.59
N ASP A 17 6.79 11.95 -34.91
CA ASP A 17 7.84 11.61 -35.89
C ASP A 17 9.10 12.48 -35.74
N MET A 18 8.94 13.75 -35.33
CA MET A 18 10.06 14.65 -35.03
C MET A 18 10.84 14.21 -33.78
N CYS A 19 10.15 13.83 -32.71
CA CYS A 19 10.78 13.31 -31.49
C CYS A 19 11.47 11.97 -31.73
N TYR A 20 10.85 11.08 -32.52
CA TYR A 20 11.45 9.80 -32.88
C TYR A 20 12.77 9.98 -33.64
N LYS A 21 12.82 10.92 -34.60
CA LYS A 21 14.03 11.23 -35.37
C LYS A 21 15.13 11.89 -34.53
N THR A 22 14.76 12.63 -33.49
CA THR A 22 15.70 13.41 -32.66
C THR A 22 16.10 12.74 -31.35
N ALA A 23 15.44 11.65 -30.94
CA ALA A 23 15.64 10.98 -29.65
C ALA A 23 17.08 10.55 -29.37
N ASN A 24 17.86 10.20 -30.40
CA ASN A 24 19.24 9.75 -30.26
C ASN A 24 20.27 10.89 -30.28
N LEU A 25 19.86 12.15 -30.49
CA LEU A 25 20.78 13.28 -30.48
C LEU A 25 20.99 13.83 -29.07
N VAL A 26 22.25 13.84 -28.62
CA VAL A 26 22.66 14.46 -27.35
C VAL A 26 22.27 15.94 -27.30
N SER A 27 22.37 16.66 -28.41
CA SER A 27 21.97 18.07 -28.50
C SER A 27 20.48 18.29 -28.26
N ALA A 28 19.62 17.32 -28.62
CA ALA A 28 18.19 17.41 -28.35
C ALA A 28 17.88 17.29 -26.85
N ASN A 29 18.56 16.35 -26.16
CA ASN A 29 18.42 16.18 -24.71
C ASN A 29 18.94 17.40 -23.95
N ILE A 30 20.12 17.94 -24.32
CA ILE A 30 20.66 19.16 -23.70
C ILE A 30 19.74 20.36 -23.94
N ARG A 31 19.25 20.54 -25.17
CA ARG A 31 18.31 21.62 -25.49
C ARG A 31 17.05 21.51 -24.63
N ARG A 32 16.49 20.31 -24.47
CA ARG A 32 15.32 20.07 -23.61
C ARG A 32 15.61 20.38 -22.14
N LEU A 33 16.77 19.97 -21.63
CA LEU A 33 17.17 20.27 -20.27
C LEU A 33 17.33 21.78 -20.04
N ASP A 34 17.96 22.49 -20.98
CA ASP A 34 18.17 23.93 -20.89
C ASP A 34 16.86 24.72 -21.04
N THR A 35 15.93 24.26 -21.88
CA THR A 35 14.59 24.87 -21.93
C THR A 35 13.84 24.66 -20.62
N TYR A 36 13.83 23.46 -20.04
CA TYR A 36 13.21 23.23 -18.72
C TYR A 36 13.87 24.06 -17.62
N ARG A 37 15.20 24.24 -17.65
CA ARG A 37 15.90 25.13 -16.73
C ARG A 37 15.41 26.58 -16.87
N ALA A 38 15.22 27.08 -18.08
CA ALA A 38 14.66 28.41 -18.31
C ALA A 38 13.21 28.54 -17.82
N LEU A 39 12.36 27.55 -18.14
CA LEU A 39 10.94 27.53 -17.74
C LEU A 39 10.76 27.43 -16.22
N SER A 40 11.65 26.71 -15.54
CA SER A 40 11.63 26.56 -14.08
C SER A 40 12.09 27.79 -13.28
N SER A 41 12.56 28.83 -13.97
CA SER A 41 13.01 30.04 -13.29
C SER A 41 11.82 30.84 -12.73
N GLU A 42 11.96 31.34 -11.50
CA GLU A 42 10.90 32.09 -10.81
C GLU A 42 10.44 33.31 -11.61
N ALA A 43 11.39 34.02 -12.23
CA ALA A 43 11.09 35.19 -13.06
C ALA A 43 10.25 34.83 -14.29
N PHE A 44 10.52 33.68 -14.92
CA PHE A 44 9.72 33.22 -16.05
C PHE A 44 8.32 32.83 -15.62
N LEU A 45 8.20 32.03 -14.56
CA LEU A 45 6.90 31.63 -14.01
C LEU A 45 6.06 32.84 -13.60
N TRP A 46 6.67 33.89 -13.02
CA TRP A 46 5.95 35.07 -12.57
C TRP A 46 5.54 36.03 -13.70
N LEU A 47 6.40 36.26 -14.70
CA LEU A 47 6.18 37.31 -15.71
C LEU A 47 5.63 36.80 -17.04
N SER A 48 5.85 35.52 -17.37
CA SER A 48 5.50 34.94 -18.68
C SER A 48 4.17 34.22 -18.67
N THR A 49 3.75 33.70 -17.51
CA THR A 49 2.54 32.88 -17.40
C THR A 49 1.36 33.72 -16.95
N SER A 50 0.17 33.42 -17.47
CA SER A 50 -1.08 34.06 -17.04
C SER A 50 -1.51 33.58 -15.65
N GLU A 51 -1.30 32.29 -15.36
CA GLU A 51 -1.59 31.66 -14.07
C GLU A 51 -0.34 30.99 -13.48
N PRO A 52 0.44 31.69 -12.63
CA PRO A 52 1.72 31.18 -12.12
C PRO A 52 1.62 29.89 -11.32
N MET A 53 0.55 29.71 -10.54
CA MET A 53 0.38 28.52 -9.71
C MET A 53 0.07 27.28 -10.56
N LEU A 54 -0.88 27.39 -11.49
CA LEU A 54 -1.24 26.28 -12.37
C LEU A 54 -0.07 25.88 -13.27
N ALA A 55 0.64 26.86 -13.83
CA ALA A 55 1.82 26.62 -14.64
C ALA A 55 2.93 25.90 -13.84
N ALA A 56 3.16 26.29 -12.58
CA ALA A 56 4.13 25.63 -11.72
C ALA A 56 3.74 24.15 -11.43
N ILE A 57 2.45 23.87 -11.21
CA ILE A 57 1.96 22.50 -10.98
C ILE A 57 2.13 21.63 -12.24
N GLN A 58 1.73 22.14 -13.40
CA GLN A 58 1.87 21.43 -14.67
C GLN A 58 3.35 21.17 -15.02
N LEU A 59 4.21 22.17 -14.80
CA LEU A 59 5.65 22.04 -14.99
C LEU A 59 6.27 21.00 -14.04
N SER A 60 5.82 20.92 -12.79
CA SER A 60 6.26 19.86 -11.85
C SER A 60 5.96 18.47 -12.40
N ARG A 61 4.76 18.26 -12.95
CA ARG A 61 4.36 16.99 -13.57
C ARG A 61 5.18 16.65 -14.82
N ASP A 62 5.47 17.65 -15.66
CA ASP A 62 6.32 17.46 -16.83
C ASP A 62 7.76 17.09 -16.44
N LEU A 63 8.31 17.74 -15.40
CA LEU A 63 9.64 17.43 -14.87
C LEU A 63 9.73 16.03 -14.28
N GLN A 64 8.67 15.52 -13.64
CA GLN A 64 8.61 14.12 -13.17
C GLN A 64 8.62 13.13 -14.32
N THR A 65 7.88 13.45 -15.39
CA THR A 65 7.89 12.62 -16.60
C THR A 65 9.32 12.57 -17.16
N CYS A 66 10.00 13.73 -17.24
CA CYS A 66 11.41 13.80 -17.62
C CYS A 66 12.32 12.97 -16.69
N GLU A 67 12.14 13.05 -15.37
CA GLU A 67 12.91 12.29 -14.38
C GLU A 67 12.83 10.78 -14.61
N SER A 68 11.62 10.28 -14.92
CA SER A 68 11.40 8.85 -15.17
C SER A 68 11.99 8.38 -16.51
N THR A 69 11.95 9.23 -17.54
CA THR A 69 12.44 8.89 -18.89
C THR A 69 13.95 9.08 -19.06
N GLU A 70 14.53 10.11 -18.46
CA GLU A 70 15.95 10.50 -18.62
C GLU A 70 16.76 10.24 -17.35
N THR A 71 17.14 8.98 -17.14
CA THR A 71 17.91 8.57 -15.95
C THR A 71 19.27 9.26 -15.79
N GLN A 72 19.87 9.73 -16.90
CA GLN A 72 21.19 10.38 -16.91
C GLN A 72 21.19 11.76 -16.24
N HIS A 73 20.07 12.49 -16.30
CA HIS A 73 19.93 13.86 -15.76
C HIS A 73 18.96 13.95 -14.58
N LYS A 74 18.64 12.79 -13.98
CA LYS A 74 17.68 12.64 -12.89
C LYS A 74 17.88 13.68 -11.77
N ASP A 75 19.10 13.79 -11.26
CA ASP A 75 19.44 14.70 -10.16
C ASP A 75 19.23 16.18 -10.51
N ILE A 76 19.38 16.55 -11.80
CA ILE A 76 19.17 17.93 -12.25
C ILE A 76 17.67 18.22 -12.31
N TYR A 77 16.87 17.31 -12.89
CA TYR A 77 15.42 17.48 -12.93
C TYR A 77 14.80 17.53 -11.53
N GLN A 78 15.28 16.70 -10.58
CA GLN A 78 14.85 16.77 -9.18
C GLN A 78 15.11 18.14 -8.55
N LYS A 79 16.28 18.74 -8.80
CA LYS A 79 16.60 20.10 -8.33
C LYS A 79 15.71 21.15 -8.98
N LEU A 80 15.45 21.06 -10.28
CA LEU A 80 14.54 21.97 -10.98
C LEU A 80 13.11 21.85 -10.43
N GLN A 81 12.64 20.62 -10.19
CA GLN A 81 11.34 20.38 -9.60
C GLN A 81 11.25 20.99 -8.20
N GLN A 82 12.29 20.82 -7.37
CA GLN A 82 12.35 21.43 -6.04
C GLN A 82 12.28 22.97 -6.11
N ASN A 83 12.93 23.60 -7.09
CA ASN A 83 12.84 25.06 -7.30
C ASN A 83 11.41 25.50 -7.64
N VAL A 84 10.74 24.77 -8.54
CA VAL A 84 9.35 25.05 -8.92
C VAL A 84 8.40 24.87 -7.73
N GLN A 85 8.63 23.84 -6.90
CA GLN A 85 7.89 23.64 -5.66
C GLN A 85 8.12 24.76 -4.65
N ASN A 86 9.36 25.23 -4.49
CA ASN A 86 9.68 26.34 -3.60
C ASN A 86 9.01 27.64 -4.08
N PHE A 87 9.02 27.93 -5.39
CA PHE A 87 8.30 29.05 -5.96
C PHE A 87 6.80 28.99 -5.65
N ALA A 88 6.14 27.86 -5.93
CA ALA A 88 4.72 27.68 -5.64
C ALA A 88 4.42 27.80 -4.13
N THR A 89 5.33 27.32 -3.28
CA THR A 89 5.22 27.43 -1.82
C THR A 89 5.29 28.88 -1.37
N SER A 90 6.24 29.65 -1.90
CA SER A 90 6.40 31.09 -1.61
C SER A 90 5.16 31.90 -1.98
N LEU A 91 4.47 31.55 -3.08
CA LEU A 91 3.22 32.20 -3.46
C LEU A 91 2.14 32.07 -2.38
N VAL A 92 1.94 30.86 -1.85
CA VAL A 92 0.93 30.62 -0.81
C VAL A 92 1.38 31.17 0.55
N GLN A 93 2.68 31.21 0.83
CA GLN A 93 3.21 31.81 2.06
C GLN A 93 2.95 33.32 2.13
N ASN A 94 2.90 33.99 0.99
CA ASN A 94 2.66 35.43 0.92
C ASN A 94 1.19 35.83 1.03
N CYS A 95 0.24 34.87 1.06
CA CYS A 95 -1.16 35.15 1.37
C CYS A 95 -1.31 35.52 2.86
N TRP A 96 -1.94 36.66 3.14
CA TRP A 96 -2.08 37.18 4.51
C TRP A 96 -3.32 36.66 5.22
N ASN A 97 -4.40 36.41 4.46
CA ASN A 97 -5.68 35.94 4.98
C ASN A 97 -6.03 34.57 4.41
N MET A 98 -6.79 33.78 5.19
CA MET A 98 -7.33 32.50 4.70
C MET A 98 -8.30 32.66 3.53
N GLU A 99 -8.91 33.85 3.37
CA GLU A 99 -9.74 34.17 2.20
C GLU A 99 -8.91 34.23 0.90
N GLU A 100 -7.70 34.80 0.95
CA GLU A 100 -6.79 34.83 -0.21
C GLU A 100 -6.29 33.43 -0.56
N VAL A 101 -5.97 32.63 0.47
CA VAL A 101 -5.61 31.22 0.30
C VAL A 101 -6.77 30.45 -0.33
N ASP A 102 -8.01 30.70 0.12
CA ASP A 102 -9.19 30.07 -0.45
C ASP A 102 -9.38 30.42 -1.91
N VAL A 103 -9.26 31.69 -2.29
CA VAL A 103 -9.35 32.14 -3.68
C VAL A 103 -8.26 31.47 -4.53
N LEU A 104 -7.02 31.43 -4.04
CA LEU A 104 -5.90 30.86 -4.79
C LEU A 104 -6.05 29.35 -5.03
N LEU A 105 -6.57 28.61 -4.05
CA LEU A 105 -6.64 27.14 -4.08
C LEU A 105 -7.96 26.58 -4.65
N GLN A 106 -9.06 27.36 -4.63
CA GLN A 106 -10.37 26.96 -5.13
C GLN A 106 -10.52 27.08 -6.66
N GLN A 107 -9.61 27.77 -7.34
CA GLN A 107 -9.67 27.93 -8.80
C GLN A 107 -9.69 26.56 -9.51
N PRO A 108 -10.72 26.26 -10.33
CA PRO A 108 -10.89 24.95 -10.96
C PRO A 108 -10.06 24.78 -12.24
N ASP A 109 -9.36 25.82 -12.69
CA ASP A 109 -8.62 25.83 -13.95
C ASP A 109 -7.60 24.70 -14.03
N GLY A 110 -7.65 23.93 -15.12
CA GLY A 110 -6.78 22.79 -15.37
C GLY A 110 -7.12 21.51 -14.58
N SER A 111 -8.14 21.52 -13.72
CA SER A 111 -8.62 20.32 -13.03
C SER A 111 -9.61 19.51 -13.88
N SER A 112 -9.73 18.21 -13.60
CA SER A 112 -10.78 17.40 -14.25
C SER A 112 -12.16 17.80 -13.73
N ILE A 113 -13.22 17.58 -14.52
CA ILE A 113 -14.59 17.98 -14.15
C ILE A 113 -15.01 17.34 -12.82
N SER A 114 -14.59 16.11 -12.55
CA SER A 114 -14.81 15.44 -11.26
C SER A 114 -14.08 16.11 -10.09
N ASP A 115 -12.86 16.60 -10.31
CA ASP A 115 -12.04 17.24 -9.26
C ASP A 115 -12.45 18.70 -9.01
N ALA A 116 -13.12 19.35 -9.95
CA ALA A 116 -13.61 20.72 -9.81
C ALA A 116 -14.62 20.89 -8.65
N HIS A 117 -15.28 19.80 -8.24
CA HIS A 117 -16.20 19.79 -7.09
C HIS A 117 -15.50 19.63 -5.73
N LEU A 118 -14.19 19.37 -5.70
CA LEU A 118 -13.42 19.27 -4.46
C LEU A 118 -13.26 20.65 -3.80
N PRO A 119 -13.07 20.71 -2.47
CA PRO A 119 -12.93 21.98 -1.76
C PRO A 119 -11.72 22.79 -2.22
N TYR A 120 -10.63 22.15 -2.66
CA TYR A 120 -9.49 22.80 -3.31
C TYR A 120 -8.97 21.94 -4.49
N PRO A 121 -9.40 22.23 -5.72
CA PRO A 121 -8.96 21.49 -6.91
C PRO A 121 -7.46 21.63 -7.18
N ARG A 122 -6.86 22.80 -6.93
CA ARG A 122 -5.41 23.01 -7.20
C ARG A 122 -4.49 22.19 -6.32
N VAL A 123 -4.89 21.96 -5.07
CA VAL A 123 -4.13 21.08 -4.17
C VAL A 123 -4.22 19.64 -4.65
N ARG A 124 -5.35 19.20 -5.23
CA ARG A 124 -5.45 17.88 -5.87
C ARG A 124 -4.48 17.77 -7.05
N LEU A 125 -4.44 18.77 -7.93
CA LEU A 125 -3.45 18.83 -9.01
C LEU A 125 -2.00 18.84 -8.49
N ALA A 126 -1.75 19.52 -7.37
CA ALA A 126 -0.43 19.53 -6.72
C ALA A 126 -0.05 18.16 -6.14
N LEU A 127 -1.01 17.35 -5.68
CA LEU A 127 -0.79 15.95 -5.30
C LEU A 127 -0.41 15.12 -6.53
N ASP A 128 -1.12 15.29 -7.65
CA ASP A 128 -0.81 14.59 -8.91
C ASP A 128 0.61 14.93 -9.43
N GLY A 129 1.09 16.15 -9.18
CA GLY A 129 2.45 16.59 -9.50
C GLY A 129 3.49 16.37 -8.37
N GLU A 130 3.15 15.54 -7.37
CA GLU A 130 3.86 15.27 -6.11
C GLU A 130 4.58 16.47 -5.47
N MET A 131 3.90 17.62 -5.40
CA MET A 131 4.45 18.85 -4.84
C MET A 131 4.46 18.83 -3.30
N ARG A 132 5.36 18.02 -2.74
CA ARG A 132 5.47 17.77 -1.28
C ARG A 132 5.63 19.05 -0.47
N GLN A 133 6.51 19.96 -0.89
CA GLN A 133 6.75 21.22 -0.16
C GLN A 133 5.52 22.14 -0.13
N LEU A 134 4.79 22.23 -1.24
CA LEU A 134 3.58 23.05 -1.35
C LEU A 134 2.49 22.55 -0.39
N THR A 135 2.23 21.24 -0.40
CA THR A 135 1.21 20.66 0.49
C THR A 135 1.60 20.70 1.96
N ALA A 136 2.89 20.67 2.28
CA ALA A 136 3.41 20.75 3.65
C ALA A 136 3.42 22.17 4.23
N ASN A 137 3.16 23.18 3.39
CA ASN A 137 3.05 24.57 3.80
C ASN A 137 1.96 24.75 4.86
N LEU A 138 2.24 25.57 5.88
CA LEU A 138 1.33 25.87 6.97
C LEU A 138 -0.01 26.41 6.47
N ASN A 139 0.00 27.37 5.54
CA ASN A 139 -1.23 28.00 5.03
C ASN A 139 -2.14 27.01 4.30
N VAL A 140 -1.54 26.10 3.51
CA VAL A 140 -2.27 25.02 2.83
C VAL A 140 -2.82 24.03 3.85
N GLN A 141 -2.02 23.61 4.83
CA GLN A 141 -2.47 22.70 5.90
C GLN A 141 -3.63 23.28 6.70
N MET A 142 -3.54 24.56 7.10
CA MET A 142 -4.63 25.24 7.83
C MET A 142 -5.90 25.35 6.98
N GLY A 143 -5.78 25.65 5.69
CA GLY A 143 -6.94 25.71 4.78
C GLY A 143 -7.64 24.36 4.68
N ILE A 144 -6.86 23.30 4.48
CA ILE A 144 -7.39 21.94 4.38
C ILE A 144 -8.00 21.48 5.71
N GLU A 145 -7.36 21.77 6.85
CA GLU A 145 -7.91 21.47 8.18
C GLU A 145 -9.23 22.22 8.43
N ASN A 146 -9.34 23.47 8.00
CA ASN A 146 -10.59 24.23 8.09
C ASN A 146 -11.71 23.58 7.27
N LYS A 147 -11.43 23.11 6.05
CA LYS A 147 -12.42 22.37 5.23
C LYS A 147 -12.69 20.96 5.77
N TRP A 148 -11.70 20.32 6.40
CA TRP A 148 -11.83 19.02 7.07
C TRP A 148 -12.85 19.09 8.21
N HIS A 149 -12.69 20.08 9.09
CA HIS A 149 -13.59 20.33 10.22
C HIS A 149 -14.92 20.94 9.80
N GLY A 150 -14.97 21.68 8.68
CA GLY A 150 -16.19 22.26 8.14
C GLY A 150 -16.87 23.20 9.13
N GLU A 151 -18.10 22.88 9.53
CA GLU A 151 -18.84 23.67 10.53
C GLU A 151 -18.47 23.36 11.98
N TRP A 152 -17.64 22.34 12.23
CA TRP A 152 -17.15 22.01 13.58
C TRP A 152 -16.00 22.96 14.00
N ARG A 153 -16.22 24.27 13.91
CA ARG A 153 -15.23 25.31 14.23
C ARG A 153 -14.84 25.38 15.70
N ASP A 154 -15.61 24.76 16.58
CA ASP A 154 -15.31 24.64 18.02
C ASP A 154 -14.46 23.41 18.36
N TYR A 155 -14.11 22.60 17.37
CA TYR A 155 -13.29 21.41 17.57
C TYR A 155 -11.92 21.79 18.15
N GLY A 156 -11.54 21.15 19.25
CA GLY A 156 -10.32 21.44 20.01
C GLY A 156 -10.50 22.44 21.17
N LYS A 157 -11.64 23.15 21.27
CA LYS A 157 -11.89 24.04 22.43
C LYS A 157 -12.28 23.26 23.67
N ASN A 158 -13.12 22.24 23.53
CA ASN A 158 -13.64 21.43 24.62
C ASN A 158 -13.54 19.93 24.31
N ALA A 159 -12.49 19.28 24.82
CA ALA A 159 -12.23 17.87 24.59
C ALA A 159 -13.42 16.95 24.92
N MET A 160 -14.22 17.26 25.94
CA MET A 160 -15.39 16.46 26.31
C MET A 160 -16.53 16.54 25.28
N TYR A 161 -16.78 17.72 24.70
CA TYR A 161 -17.81 17.87 23.66
C TYR A 161 -17.40 17.20 22.36
N ASP A 162 -16.12 17.32 21.98
CA ASP A 162 -15.58 16.66 20.80
C ASP A 162 -15.58 15.14 20.96
N ALA A 163 -15.17 14.64 22.14
CA ALA A 163 -15.28 13.22 22.48
C ALA A 163 -16.73 12.74 22.44
N GLY A 164 -17.69 13.53 22.94
CA GLY A 164 -19.12 13.20 22.87
C GLY A 164 -19.66 13.11 21.44
N ARG A 165 -19.29 14.05 20.56
CA ARG A 165 -19.64 14.03 19.13
C ARG A 165 -19.04 12.81 18.44
N MET A 166 -17.76 12.53 18.66
CA MET A 166 -17.09 11.35 18.13
C MET A 166 -17.73 10.06 18.65
N LEU A 167 -18.03 9.98 19.95
CA LEU A 167 -18.67 8.82 20.56
C LEU A 167 -20.09 8.57 20.02
N CYS A 168 -20.84 9.63 19.72
CA CYS A 168 -22.13 9.51 19.04
C CYS A 168 -21.95 8.86 17.65
N HIS A 169 -20.98 9.35 16.88
CA HIS A 169 -20.65 8.78 15.58
C HIS A 169 -20.00 7.40 15.65
N THR A 170 -19.43 6.97 16.79
CA THR A 170 -18.89 5.62 16.95
C THR A 170 -19.95 4.62 17.42
N VAL A 171 -20.84 4.99 18.33
CA VAL A 171 -21.87 4.08 18.87
C VAL A 171 -23.06 3.99 17.94
N PHE A 172 -23.55 5.11 17.42
CA PHE A 172 -24.73 5.18 16.58
C PHE A 172 -24.42 5.18 15.07
N PHE A 173 -23.18 4.86 14.69
CA PHE A 173 -22.75 4.80 13.30
C PHE A 173 -23.68 3.97 12.38
N PRO A 174 -24.17 2.76 12.75
CA PRO A 174 -24.94 1.96 11.80
C PRO A 174 -26.31 2.58 11.50
N ILE A 175 -26.94 3.21 12.50
CA ILE A 175 -28.23 3.88 12.35
C ILE A 175 -28.06 5.17 11.56
N LEU A 176 -27.07 6.00 11.92
CA LEU A 176 -26.80 7.27 11.26
C LEU A 176 -26.38 7.06 9.80
N ALA A 177 -25.51 6.08 9.53
CA ALA A 177 -25.06 5.72 8.18
C ALA A 177 -26.22 5.20 7.32
N LEU A 178 -27.10 4.35 7.87
CA LEU A 178 -28.27 3.85 7.16
C LEU A 178 -29.27 4.98 6.84
N LEU A 179 -29.54 5.87 7.80
CA LEU A 179 -30.43 7.02 7.58
C LEU A 179 -29.86 7.97 6.52
N HIS A 180 -28.56 8.23 6.54
CA HIS A 180 -27.89 9.01 5.51
C HIS A 180 -27.96 8.34 4.13
N ALA A 181 -27.71 7.02 4.10
CA ALA A 181 -27.75 6.22 2.89
C ALA A 181 -29.14 6.23 2.23
N VAL A 182 -30.21 6.00 3.00
CA VAL A 182 -31.58 5.95 2.49
C VAL A 182 -32.11 7.35 2.11
N SER A 183 -31.70 8.38 2.83
CA SER A 183 -32.16 9.76 2.59
C SER A 183 -31.37 10.54 1.55
N ALA A 184 -30.42 9.89 0.86
CA ALA A 184 -29.50 10.53 -0.09
C ALA A 184 -28.88 11.83 0.47
N GLY A 185 -28.54 11.84 1.78
CA GLY A 185 -27.89 12.95 2.46
C GLY A 185 -28.79 14.05 3.03
N ARG A 186 -30.12 13.89 3.00
CA ARG A 186 -31.04 14.95 3.45
C ARG A 186 -31.31 14.97 4.95
N LEU A 187 -31.32 13.81 5.61
CA LEU A 187 -31.68 13.70 7.05
C LEU A 187 -30.49 13.90 8.00
N VAL A 188 -29.29 13.48 7.60
CA VAL A 188 -28.11 13.51 8.48
C VAL A 188 -27.01 14.37 7.84
N GLN A 189 -27.10 15.68 8.00
CA GLN A 189 -26.12 16.61 7.45
C GLN A 189 -24.71 16.45 8.06
N SER A 190 -24.58 15.77 9.20
CA SER A 190 -23.29 15.50 9.84
C SER A 190 -22.33 14.71 8.95
N PHE A 191 -22.81 13.84 8.06
CA PHE A 191 -21.96 13.13 7.08
C PHE A 191 -21.53 13.99 5.90
N ASN A 192 -21.97 15.24 5.78
CA ASN A 192 -21.39 16.18 4.82
C ASN A 192 -19.97 16.60 5.24
N TYR A 193 -19.62 16.43 6.52
CA TYR A 193 -18.29 16.78 7.03
C TYR A 193 -17.32 15.58 6.95
N PRO A 194 -16.12 15.78 6.38
CA PRO A 194 -15.10 14.74 6.23
C PRO A 194 -14.66 14.08 7.53
N VAL A 195 -14.56 14.83 8.63
CA VAL A 195 -14.17 14.27 9.95
C VAL A 195 -15.16 13.20 10.40
N ALA A 196 -16.46 13.46 10.24
CA ALA A 196 -17.50 12.53 10.65
C ALA A 196 -17.49 11.29 9.75
N ARG A 197 -17.27 11.46 8.44
CA ARG A 197 -17.07 10.34 7.49
C ARG A 197 -15.90 9.46 7.93
N PHE A 198 -14.74 10.06 8.18
CA PHE A 198 -13.55 9.35 8.62
C PHE A 198 -13.77 8.61 9.94
N ALA A 199 -14.33 9.26 10.97
CA ALA A 199 -14.58 8.64 12.26
C ALA A 199 -15.54 7.45 12.15
N SER A 200 -16.58 7.56 11.33
CA SER A 200 -17.52 6.46 11.08
C SER A 200 -16.88 5.31 10.29
N TYR A 201 -16.00 5.62 9.33
CA TYR A 201 -15.24 4.63 8.56
C TYR A 201 -14.25 3.87 9.44
N ALA A 202 -13.47 4.59 10.24
CA ALA A 202 -12.58 3.99 11.22
C ALA A 202 -13.35 3.11 12.21
N THR A 203 -14.49 3.57 12.71
CA THR A 203 -15.30 2.78 13.65
C THR A 203 -15.85 1.52 13.03
N SER A 204 -16.38 1.60 11.80
CA SER A 204 -16.87 0.41 11.09
C SER A 204 -15.74 -0.62 10.94
N TYR A 205 -14.55 -0.16 10.56
CA TYR A 205 -13.38 -1.02 10.43
C TYR A 205 -12.93 -1.67 11.75
N PHE A 206 -12.85 -0.90 12.84
CA PHE A 206 -12.53 -1.46 14.15
C PHE A 206 -13.61 -2.42 14.66
N SER A 207 -14.88 -2.15 14.36
CA SER A 207 -15.99 -3.06 14.69
C SER A 207 -15.89 -4.39 13.92
N PHE A 208 -15.43 -4.36 12.67
CA PHE A 208 -15.13 -5.55 11.88
C PHE A 208 -13.98 -6.36 12.47
N LEU A 209 -12.86 -5.72 12.83
CA LEU A 209 -11.76 -6.41 13.50
C LEU A 209 -12.20 -7.02 14.84
N ALA A 210 -12.98 -6.29 15.64
CA ALA A 210 -13.55 -6.80 16.88
C ALA A 210 -14.46 -8.01 16.61
N ALA A 211 -15.30 -7.96 15.58
CA ALA A 211 -16.16 -9.07 15.18
C ALA A 211 -15.35 -10.31 14.81
N ILE A 212 -14.24 -10.17 14.06
CA ILE A 212 -13.34 -11.30 13.76
C ILE A 212 -12.81 -11.94 15.04
N VAL A 213 -12.34 -11.13 16.00
CA VAL A 213 -11.81 -11.63 17.27
C VAL A 213 -12.91 -12.33 18.09
N VAL A 214 -14.08 -11.72 18.21
CA VAL A 214 -15.21 -12.29 18.95
C VAL A 214 -15.67 -13.59 18.29
N LEU A 215 -15.80 -13.65 16.97
CA LEU A 215 -16.13 -14.88 16.25
C LEU A 215 -15.12 -15.98 16.55
N ARG A 216 -13.81 -15.66 16.55
CA ARG A 216 -12.77 -16.63 16.90
C ARG A 216 -12.90 -17.14 18.33
N ILE A 217 -13.12 -16.24 19.30
CA ILE A 217 -13.31 -16.60 20.70
C ILE A 217 -14.55 -17.50 20.86
N VAL A 218 -15.69 -17.12 20.27
CA VAL A 218 -16.94 -17.89 20.34
C VAL A 218 -16.75 -19.28 19.72
N THR A 219 -16.12 -19.37 18.53
CA THR A 219 -15.84 -20.67 17.89
C THR A 219 -14.86 -21.56 18.68
N ALA A 220 -14.03 -20.98 19.54
CA ALA A 220 -13.18 -21.77 20.43
C ALA A 220 -13.98 -22.36 21.60
N PHE A 221 -15.05 -21.70 22.03
CA PHE A 221 -15.94 -22.18 23.10
C PHE A 221 -17.02 -23.15 22.60
N THR A 222 -17.52 -22.98 21.38
CA THR A 222 -18.51 -23.90 20.80
C THR A 222 -17.79 -25.09 20.13
N THR A 223 -17.85 -26.26 20.78
CA THR A 223 -17.25 -27.52 20.31
C THR A 223 -17.86 -28.08 19.01
N THR A 224 -18.85 -27.40 18.42
CA THR A 224 -19.48 -27.77 17.15
C THR A 224 -18.64 -27.28 15.98
N GLN A 225 -17.69 -28.12 15.58
CA GLN A 225 -16.76 -27.93 14.47
C GLN A 225 -17.45 -27.78 13.09
N HIS A 226 -18.76 -28.02 13.01
CA HIS A 226 -19.51 -28.28 11.78
C HIS A 226 -20.31 -27.11 11.21
N GLU A 227 -20.65 -26.13 12.04
CA GLU A 227 -21.34 -24.94 11.58
C GLU A 227 -20.43 -23.75 11.78
N ARG A 228 -19.34 -23.71 11.01
CA ARG A 228 -18.74 -22.43 10.68
C ARG A 228 -19.70 -21.71 9.75
N THR A 229 -20.76 -21.12 10.32
CA THR A 229 -21.48 -20.03 9.68
C THR A 229 -20.46 -18.92 9.52
N VAL A 230 -19.80 -18.90 8.36
CA VAL A 230 -19.13 -17.72 7.85
C VAL A 230 -20.26 -16.73 7.63
N LEU A 231 -20.65 -16.02 8.70
CA LEU A 231 -21.54 -14.88 8.56
C LEU A 231 -20.83 -13.98 7.55
N SER A 232 -21.46 -13.86 6.39
CA SER A 232 -20.87 -13.32 5.18
C SER A 232 -20.36 -11.91 5.44
N ASN A 233 -19.07 -11.76 5.72
CA ASN A 233 -18.40 -10.46 5.71
C ASN A 233 -18.08 -10.03 4.27
N MET A 234 -19.03 -10.28 3.38
CA MET A 234 -18.99 -10.01 1.93
C MET A 234 -19.18 -8.52 1.62
N TRP A 235 -19.42 -7.70 2.63
CA TRP A 235 -19.74 -6.27 2.48
C TRP A 235 -18.50 -5.40 2.22
N GLU A 236 -17.29 -5.86 2.55
CA GLU A 236 -16.05 -5.18 2.17
C GLU A 236 -15.63 -5.51 0.72
N PHE A 237 -16.09 -6.63 0.15
CA PHE A 237 -15.68 -7.09 -1.18
C PHE A 237 -16.15 -6.18 -2.34
N LEU A 238 -17.25 -5.45 -2.14
CA LEU A 238 -17.82 -4.57 -3.17
C LEU A 238 -17.19 -3.17 -3.23
N GLU A 239 -16.20 -2.86 -2.39
CA GLU A 239 -15.51 -1.56 -2.42
C GLU A 239 -14.44 -1.47 -3.53
N PHE A 240 -14.07 -2.60 -4.16
CA PHE A 240 -13.06 -2.62 -5.23
C PHE A 240 -13.56 -2.04 -6.57
N SER A 241 -14.87 -2.11 -6.85
CA SER A 241 -15.36 -2.02 -8.23
C SER A 241 -15.55 -0.61 -8.80
N ARG A 242 -15.03 0.46 -8.18
CA ARG A 242 -15.45 1.81 -8.62
C ARG A 242 -14.46 2.96 -8.55
N ARG A 243 -13.20 2.72 -8.21
CA ARG A 243 -12.15 3.74 -8.40
C ARG A 243 -11.40 3.39 -9.68
N GLY A 244 -11.26 4.36 -10.58
CA GLY A 244 -10.52 4.16 -11.82
C GLY A 244 -9.14 3.54 -11.55
N ILE A 245 -8.73 2.59 -12.38
CA ILE A 245 -7.53 1.76 -12.18
C ILE A 245 -6.26 2.63 -12.02
N GLU A 246 -6.16 3.74 -12.75
CA GLU A 246 -4.98 4.62 -12.70
C GLU A 246 -4.87 5.41 -11.39
N ARG A 247 -5.97 6.05 -10.93
CA ARG A 247 -5.99 6.83 -9.67
C ARG A 247 -5.94 5.95 -8.42
N TYR A 248 -6.28 4.66 -8.54
CA TYR A 248 -6.26 3.72 -7.42
C TYR A 248 -4.85 3.43 -6.91
N TYR A 249 -3.81 3.44 -7.76
CA TYR A 249 -2.45 3.08 -7.36
C TYR A 249 -1.58 4.25 -6.87
N GLU A 250 -2.12 5.47 -6.76
CA GLU A 250 -1.40 6.65 -6.25
C GLU A 250 -0.87 6.45 -4.82
N MET A 251 -1.62 5.74 -3.97
CA MET A 251 -1.18 5.38 -2.63
C MET A 251 -0.58 3.97 -2.60
N TRP A 252 0.64 3.84 -2.07
CA TRP A 252 1.31 2.55 -1.90
C TRP A 252 0.50 1.54 -1.04
N TRP A 253 -0.30 2.02 -0.08
CA TRP A 253 -1.22 1.21 0.72
C TRP A 253 -2.30 0.47 -0.09
N ARG A 254 -2.54 0.88 -1.33
CA ARG A 254 -3.61 0.30 -2.16
C ARG A 254 -3.28 -1.09 -2.66
N TRP A 255 -1.99 -1.40 -2.79
CA TRP A 255 -1.51 -2.76 -2.99
C TRP A 255 -1.84 -3.67 -1.81
N PHE A 256 -1.75 -3.12 -0.60
CA PHE A 256 -2.09 -3.82 0.62
C PHE A 256 -3.59 -4.14 0.70
N ASP A 257 -4.42 -3.13 0.40
CA ASP A 257 -5.87 -3.29 0.29
C ASP A 257 -6.25 -4.33 -0.79
N LEU A 258 -5.60 -4.28 -1.96
CA LEU A 258 -5.82 -5.25 -3.05
C LEU A 258 -5.47 -6.68 -2.61
N MET A 259 -4.33 -6.87 -1.96
CA MET A 259 -3.90 -8.20 -1.50
C MET A 259 -4.85 -8.75 -0.43
N MET A 260 -5.27 -7.92 0.52
CA MET A 260 -6.24 -8.29 1.54
C MET A 260 -7.60 -8.67 0.92
N LEU A 261 -8.13 -7.84 0.02
CA LEU A 261 -9.39 -8.11 -0.67
C LEU A 261 -9.30 -9.38 -1.52
N GLY A 262 -8.16 -9.58 -2.20
CA GLY A 262 -7.88 -10.80 -2.96
C GLY A 262 -7.87 -12.06 -2.09
N LEU A 263 -7.29 -11.99 -0.89
CA LEU A 263 -7.30 -13.12 0.06
C LEU A 263 -8.71 -13.41 0.60
N PHE A 264 -9.50 -12.39 0.94
CA PHE A 264 -10.90 -12.57 1.32
C PHE A 264 -11.75 -13.15 0.18
N PHE A 265 -11.48 -12.75 -1.07
CA PHE A 265 -12.14 -13.32 -2.24
C PHE A 265 -11.80 -14.81 -2.43
N CYS A 266 -10.52 -15.16 -2.37
CA CYS A 266 -10.09 -16.55 -2.43
C CYS A 266 -10.70 -17.39 -1.28
N ALA A 267 -10.78 -16.83 -0.07
CA ALA A 267 -11.47 -17.46 1.05
C ALA A 267 -12.97 -17.65 0.76
N MET A 268 -13.65 -16.67 0.17
CA MET A 268 -15.06 -16.82 -0.22
C MET A 268 -15.25 -17.90 -1.28
N MET A 269 -14.42 -17.92 -2.32
CA MET A 269 -14.50 -18.91 -3.40
C MET A 269 -14.25 -20.33 -2.88
N THR A 270 -13.25 -20.50 -2.02
CA THR A 270 -12.98 -21.79 -1.36
C THR A 270 -14.11 -22.18 -0.40
N TRP A 271 -14.71 -21.23 0.32
CA TRP A 271 -15.87 -21.52 1.17
C TRP A 271 -17.08 -22.01 0.36
N ILE A 272 -17.40 -21.36 -0.76
CA ILE A 272 -18.48 -21.81 -1.66
C ILE A 272 -18.18 -23.22 -2.19
N ALA A 273 -16.93 -23.45 -2.61
CA ALA A 273 -16.50 -24.76 -3.07
C ALA A 273 -16.64 -25.82 -1.96
N THR A 274 -16.30 -25.52 -0.70
CA THR A 274 -16.51 -26.45 0.42
C THR A 274 -17.98 -26.77 0.66
N TRP A 275 -18.86 -25.78 0.55
CA TRP A 275 -20.30 -26.01 0.68
C TRP A 275 -20.80 -26.96 -0.42
N TYR A 276 -20.29 -26.77 -1.65
CA TYR A 276 -20.62 -27.63 -2.78
C TYR A 276 -20.06 -29.05 -2.62
N THR A 277 -18.81 -29.22 -2.18
CA THR A 277 -18.23 -30.56 -1.97
C THR A 277 -18.96 -31.32 -0.87
N VAL A 278 -19.30 -30.68 0.25
CA VAL A 278 -20.09 -31.32 1.32
C VAL A 278 -21.49 -31.72 0.83
N ALA A 279 -22.11 -30.92 -0.06
CA ALA A 279 -23.41 -31.24 -0.64
C ALA A 279 -23.38 -32.48 -1.55
N ILE A 280 -22.27 -32.73 -2.25
CA ILE A 280 -22.10 -33.88 -3.14
C ILE A 280 -21.65 -35.13 -2.40
N ASP A 281 -20.60 -35.00 -1.58
CA ASP A 281 -19.93 -36.14 -0.96
C ASP A 281 -20.71 -36.68 0.25
N GLY A 282 -21.64 -35.89 0.81
CA GLY A 282 -22.53 -36.33 1.89
C GLY A 282 -21.81 -36.72 3.19
N LEU A 283 -20.54 -36.33 3.34
CA LEU A 283 -19.68 -36.63 4.49
C LEU A 283 -19.44 -35.38 5.33
N PRO A 284 -20.45 -34.86 6.06
CA PRO A 284 -20.25 -33.70 6.90
C PRO A 284 -19.21 -34.01 7.99
N THR A 285 -19.29 -35.17 8.66
CA THR A 285 -18.62 -35.45 9.96
C THR A 285 -17.18 -35.97 9.89
N LEU A 286 -16.45 -35.78 8.80
CA LEU A 286 -15.06 -36.26 8.73
C LEU A 286 -14.13 -35.42 9.62
N ARG A 287 -13.43 -36.06 10.57
CA ARG A 287 -12.46 -35.39 11.44
C ARG A 287 -11.24 -34.89 10.66
N ARG A 288 -10.76 -33.70 11.04
CA ARG A 288 -9.69 -32.94 10.35
C ARG A 288 -8.42 -33.73 10.03
N TRP A 289 -8.00 -34.65 10.89
CA TRP A 289 -6.76 -35.40 10.68
C TRP A 289 -6.83 -36.42 9.53
N HIS A 290 -8.03 -36.73 9.02
CA HIS A 290 -8.21 -37.62 7.85
C HIS A 290 -8.33 -36.83 6.54
N TRP A 291 -8.24 -35.50 6.56
CA TRP A 291 -8.38 -34.68 5.37
C TRP A 291 -7.15 -34.81 4.47
N ILE A 292 -7.39 -34.73 3.16
CA ILE A 292 -6.32 -34.74 2.15
C ILE A 292 -5.55 -33.41 2.23
N GLU A 293 -4.26 -33.42 1.92
CA GLU A 293 -3.38 -32.24 2.03
C GLU A 293 -3.89 -31.01 1.25
N TYR A 294 -4.53 -31.24 0.09
CA TYR A 294 -5.07 -30.18 -0.78
C TYR A 294 -6.59 -29.99 -0.65
N ASP A 295 -7.17 -30.40 0.49
CA ASP A 295 -8.60 -30.22 0.73
C ASP A 295 -8.99 -28.73 0.73
N VAL A 296 -10.13 -28.42 0.11
CA VAL A 296 -10.64 -27.05 -0.06
C VAL A 296 -10.90 -26.38 1.29
N HIS A 297 -11.27 -27.18 2.31
CA HIS A 297 -11.43 -26.70 3.68
C HIS A 297 -10.12 -26.18 4.30
N LEU A 298 -8.98 -26.80 3.98
CA LEU A 298 -7.67 -26.35 4.46
C LEU A 298 -7.24 -25.07 3.73
N LEU A 299 -7.49 -24.98 2.42
CA LEU A 299 -7.23 -23.76 1.64
C LEU A 299 -8.04 -22.58 2.16
N PHE A 300 -9.31 -22.78 2.52
CA PHE A 300 -10.13 -21.76 3.17
C PHE A 300 -9.46 -21.22 4.44
N ASP A 301 -9.00 -22.10 5.34
CA ASP A 301 -8.35 -21.70 6.59
C ASP A 301 -7.08 -20.88 6.33
N ILE A 302 -6.29 -21.24 5.32
CA ILE A 302 -5.07 -20.54 4.93
C ILE A 302 -5.39 -19.15 4.39
N PHE A 303 -6.30 -19.04 3.41
CA PHE A 303 -6.67 -17.76 2.82
C PHE A 303 -7.35 -16.84 3.82
N TYR A 304 -8.29 -17.36 4.62
CA TYR A 304 -8.96 -16.60 5.66
C TYR A 304 -7.99 -16.16 6.76
N GLY A 305 -7.05 -17.02 7.16
CA GLY A 305 -6.00 -16.68 8.12
C GLY A 305 -5.08 -15.56 7.61
N GLY A 306 -4.63 -15.67 6.35
CA GLY A 306 -3.86 -14.63 5.68
C GLY A 306 -4.63 -13.31 5.57
N ALA A 307 -5.90 -13.36 5.19
CA ALA A 307 -6.77 -12.18 5.10
C ALA A 307 -6.95 -11.49 6.47
N CYS A 308 -7.08 -12.25 7.56
CA CYS A 308 -7.16 -11.68 8.91
C CYS A 308 -5.87 -10.95 9.31
N ILE A 309 -4.70 -11.54 9.06
CA ILE A 309 -3.40 -10.89 9.32
C ILE A 309 -3.34 -9.56 8.56
N MET A 310 -3.76 -9.60 7.30
CA MET A 310 -3.78 -8.42 6.45
C MET A 310 -4.75 -7.35 6.98
N ALA A 311 -5.95 -7.74 7.40
CA ALA A 311 -6.91 -6.82 8.01
C ALA A 311 -6.32 -6.11 9.25
N PHE A 312 -5.58 -6.81 10.11
CA PHE A 312 -4.94 -6.17 11.25
C PHE A 312 -3.85 -5.16 10.84
N TRP A 313 -3.05 -5.47 9.83
CA TRP A 313 -2.03 -4.53 9.34
C TRP A 313 -2.62 -3.26 8.72
N ARG A 314 -3.82 -3.32 8.12
CA ARG A 314 -4.50 -2.11 7.62
C ARG A 314 -4.84 -1.11 8.74
N VAL A 315 -4.78 -1.48 10.02
CA VAL A 315 -4.88 -0.51 11.13
C VAL A 315 -3.82 0.60 11.02
N PHE A 316 -2.64 0.32 10.46
CA PHE A 316 -1.61 1.33 10.23
C PHE A 316 -2.09 2.50 9.37
N TYR A 317 -3.03 2.28 8.44
CA TYR A 317 -3.64 3.35 7.64
C TYR A 317 -4.38 4.39 8.50
N PHE A 318 -5.04 3.97 9.59
CA PHE A 318 -5.73 4.91 10.48
C PHE A 318 -4.77 5.63 11.41
N VAL A 319 -3.78 4.88 11.89
CA VAL A 319 -2.79 5.38 12.84
C VAL A 319 -1.88 6.44 12.20
N GLN A 320 -1.73 6.43 10.87
CA GLN A 320 -0.88 7.38 10.15
C GLN A 320 -1.33 8.85 10.20
N LEU A 321 -2.61 9.10 10.53
CA LEU A 321 -3.13 10.46 10.72
C LEU A 321 -2.63 11.09 12.02
N TYR A 322 -2.22 10.29 13.00
CA TYR A 322 -1.63 10.80 14.24
C TYR A 322 -0.15 11.11 14.02
N ARG A 323 0.27 12.34 14.36
CA ARG A 323 1.63 12.84 14.09
C ARG A 323 2.72 11.87 14.54
N PHE A 324 2.74 11.52 15.82
CA PHE A 324 3.84 10.74 16.41
C PHE A 324 4.02 9.37 15.75
N VAL A 325 2.94 8.64 15.49
CA VAL A 325 3.04 7.29 14.93
C VAL A 325 3.10 7.31 13.40
N GLY A 326 2.35 8.21 12.77
CA GLY A 326 2.28 8.28 11.32
C GLY A 326 3.58 8.70 10.67
N SER A 327 4.28 9.66 11.26
CA SER A 327 5.58 10.11 10.79
C SER A 327 6.61 8.96 10.83
N THR A 328 6.59 8.16 11.90
CA THR A 328 7.43 6.95 12.03
C THR A 328 7.07 5.87 11.01
N VAL A 329 5.78 5.56 10.82
CA VAL A 329 5.33 4.52 9.87
C VAL A 329 5.71 4.89 8.44
N ILE A 330 5.54 6.15 8.03
CA ILE A 330 5.90 6.63 6.70
C ILE A 330 7.41 6.55 6.49
N SER A 331 8.20 6.97 7.48
CA SER A 331 9.66 6.87 7.43
C SER A 331 10.14 5.42 7.27
N ILE A 332 9.57 4.49 8.04
CA ILE A 332 9.85 3.05 7.92
C ILE A 332 9.54 2.54 6.50
N GLY A 333 8.37 2.89 5.95
CA GLY A 333 7.98 2.48 4.59
C GLY A 333 9.00 2.92 3.53
N LYS A 334 9.48 4.17 3.62
CA LYS A 334 10.51 4.71 2.71
C LYS A 334 11.86 4.03 2.87
N CYS A 335 12.29 3.75 4.10
CA CYS A 335 13.52 3.00 4.37
C CYS A 335 13.47 1.59 3.77
N VAL A 336 12.35 0.88 3.96
CA VAL A 336 12.15 -0.48 3.41
C VAL A 336 12.23 -0.48 1.88
N SER A 337 11.63 0.52 1.23
CA SER A 337 11.70 0.66 -0.24
C SER A 337 13.13 0.81 -0.75
N LYS A 338 14.01 1.50 -0.02
CA LYS A 338 15.43 1.66 -0.40
C LYS A 338 16.24 0.37 -0.19
N ILE A 339 15.87 -0.47 0.77
CA ILE A 339 16.62 -1.69 1.14
C ILE A 339 16.22 -2.91 0.32
N TYR A 340 15.11 -2.85 -0.42
CA TYR A 340 14.60 -3.95 -1.24
C TYR A 340 15.67 -4.62 -2.14
N TYR A 341 16.54 -3.84 -2.79
CA TYR A 341 17.62 -4.40 -3.62
C TYR A 341 18.63 -5.23 -2.82
N TYR A 342 18.90 -4.89 -1.57
CA TYR A 342 19.78 -5.67 -0.70
C TYR A 342 19.14 -7.00 -0.30
N PHE A 343 17.82 -7.04 -0.08
CA PHE A 343 17.10 -8.30 0.11
C PHE A 343 17.21 -9.22 -1.10
N ILE A 344 17.18 -8.67 -2.33
CA ILE A 344 17.41 -9.47 -3.54
C ILE A 344 18.81 -10.10 -3.52
N ILE A 345 19.85 -9.32 -3.19
CA ILE A 345 21.23 -9.84 -3.08
C ILE A 345 21.29 -10.96 -2.03
N MET A 346 20.66 -10.78 -0.88
CA MET A 346 20.58 -11.81 0.17
C MET A 346 19.86 -13.08 -0.30
N ILE A 347 18.79 -12.97 -1.09
CA ILE A 347 18.09 -14.13 -1.67
C ILE A 347 18.97 -14.87 -2.68
N VAL A 348 19.75 -14.15 -3.50
CA VAL A 348 20.70 -14.77 -4.44
C VAL A 348 21.78 -15.56 -3.69
N VAL A 349 22.31 -15.01 -2.60
CA VAL A 349 23.29 -15.71 -1.77
C VAL A 349 22.65 -16.90 -1.05
N LEU A 350 21.44 -16.76 -0.50
CA LEU A 350 20.73 -17.86 0.15
C LEU A 350 20.49 -19.02 -0.81
N THR A 351 20.03 -18.73 -2.03
CA THR A 351 19.75 -19.76 -3.04
C THR A 351 21.03 -20.44 -3.55
N SER A 352 22.14 -19.71 -3.72
CA SER A 352 23.41 -20.31 -4.15
C SER A 352 23.97 -21.29 -3.11
N PHE A 353 23.94 -20.92 -1.83
CA PHE A 353 24.32 -21.82 -0.74
C PHE A 353 23.32 -22.98 -0.56
N ALA A 354 22.02 -22.76 -0.80
CA ALA A 354 21.02 -23.82 -0.77
C ALA A 354 21.30 -24.91 -1.81
N ILE A 355 21.64 -24.52 -3.04
CA ILE A 355 22.03 -25.47 -4.09
C ILE A 355 23.32 -26.20 -3.70
N GLY A 356 24.34 -25.47 -3.21
CA GLY A 356 25.63 -26.06 -2.84
C GLY A 356 25.52 -27.09 -1.72
N VAL A 357 24.77 -26.78 -0.66
CA VAL A 357 24.59 -27.69 0.49
C VAL A 357 23.68 -28.87 0.12
N ASN A 358 22.62 -28.63 -0.66
CA ASN A 358 21.77 -29.69 -1.18
C ASN A 358 22.58 -30.70 -1.99
N MET A 359 23.46 -30.26 -2.89
CA MET A 359 24.32 -31.17 -3.67
C MET A 359 25.27 -32.02 -2.80
N ILE A 360 25.74 -31.49 -1.66
CA ILE A 360 26.62 -32.23 -0.74
C ILE A 360 25.84 -33.28 0.07
N LEU A 361 24.62 -32.96 0.51
CA LEU A 361 23.86 -33.74 1.49
C LEU A 361 22.73 -34.59 0.90
N GLU A 362 22.24 -34.28 -0.30
CA GLU A 362 21.19 -35.03 -1.01
C GLU A 362 21.49 -36.54 -1.08
N PRO A 363 22.73 -37.00 -1.38
CA PRO A 363 23.02 -38.43 -1.45
C PRO A 363 22.81 -39.19 -0.12
N TYR A 364 22.86 -38.48 1.02
CA TYR A 364 22.72 -39.06 2.37
C TYR A 364 21.29 -38.92 2.93
N SER A 365 20.45 -38.13 2.26
CA SER A 365 19.14 -37.72 2.74
C SER A 365 18.13 -38.88 2.82
N ARG A 366 18.27 -39.89 1.94
CA ARG A 366 17.38 -41.07 1.90
C ARG A 366 17.87 -42.25 2.72
N ASN A 367 19.01 -42.12 3.41
CA ASN A 367 19.56 -43.19 4.22
C ASN A 367 18.72 -43.39 5.49
N ARG A 368 18.39 -44.65 5.80
CA ARG A 368 17.72 -45.06 7.04
C ARG A 368 18.63 -46.02 7.78
N GLN A 369 18.90 -45.76 9.04
CA GLN A 369 19.64 -46.68 9.89
C GLN A 369 18.64 -47.40 10.82
N PHE A 370 18.56 -48.72 10.71
CA PHE A 370 17.85 -49.54 11.68
C PHE A 370 18.81 -49.76 12.86
N LEU A 371 18.44 -49.29 14.06
CA LEU A 371 19.14 -49.68 15.27
C LEU A 371 18.90 -51.19 15.46
N ILE A 372 19.91 -52.01 15.21
CA ILE A 372 19.86 -53.43 15.58
C ILE A 372 20.27 -53.51 17.05
N ASP A 373 19.28 -53.65 17.93
CA ASP A 373 19.37 -54.38 19.21
C ASP A 373 17.96 -54.55 19.78
N GLY A 374 17.26 -55.61 19.36
CA GLY A 374 16.20 -56.30 20.14
C GLY A 374 14.95 -55.54 20.62
N LEU A 375 14.84 -54.22 20.48
CA LEU A 375 13.64 -53.44 20.79
C LEU A 375 13.09 -52.78 19.52
N PRO A 376 11.76 -52.74 19.34
CA PRO A 376 11.16 -51.88 18.33
C PRO A 376 11.34 -50.41 18.74
N ASP A 377 11.53 -49.56 17.74
CA ASP A 377 11.47 -48.10 17.80
C ASP A 377 12.63 -47.36 18.48
N GLU A 378 13.68 -47.06 17.71
CA GLU A 378 14.00 -45.69 17.30
C GLU A 378 14.77 -45.76 15.95
N THR A 379 14.10 -45.46 14.83
CA THR A 379 14.80 -45.33 13.55
C THR A 379 15.46 -43.94 13.51
N GLU A 380 16.79 -43.87 13.63
CA GLU A 380 17.54 -42.63 13.41
C GLU A 380 17.47 -42.33 11.90
N LYS A 381 16.40 -41.65 11.48
CA LYS A 381 16.18 -41.22 10.09
C LYS A 381 17.03 -39.98 9.84
N SER A 382 17.73 -39.93 8.70
CA SER A 382 18.37 -38.69 8.26
C SER A 382 17.31 -37.60 8.26
N PRO A 383 17.56 -36.42 8.85
CA PRO A 383 16.60 -35.35 8.82
C PRO A 383 16.22 -35.05 7.36
N ASP A 384 14.93 -35.03 7.02
CA ASP A 384 14.40 -34.74 5.66
C ASP A 384 14.62 -33.24 5.30
N ARG A 385 15.78 -32.67 5.62
CA ARG A 385 16.03 -31.23 5.65
C ARG A 385 16.73 -30.72 4.39
N PHE A 386 17.60 -31.56 3.82
CA PHE A 386 18.38 -31.23 2.62
C PHE A 386 18.09 -32.17 1.44
N MET A 387 16.91 -32.82 1.42
CA MET A 387 16.47 -33.68 0.33
C MET A 387 16.25 -32.84 -0.93
N ASP A 388 15.42 -31.79 -0.81
CA ASP A 388 15.02 -30.93 -1.92
C ASP A 388 15.63 -29.54 -1.79
N LEU A 389 15.75 -28.84 -2.92
CA LEU A 389 16.21 -27.45 -2.96
C LEU A 389 15.31 -26.53 -2.12
N VAL A 390 13.99 -26.70 -2.19
CA VAL A 390 13.02 -25.88 -1.45
C VAL A 390 13.16 -26.07 0.05
N GLN A 391 13.38 -27.31 0.50
CA GLN A 391 13.60 -27.62 1.91
C GLN A 391 14.94 -27.05 2.36
N SER A 392 16.01 -27.25 1.58
CA SER A 392 17.34 -26.71 1.86
C SER A 392 17.31 -25.18 2.01
N ALA A 393 16.63 -24.48 1.10
CA ALA A 393 16.41 -23.03 1.18
C ALA A 393 15.61 -22.63 2.42
N ARG A 394 14.55 -23.39 2.78
CA ARG A 394 13.77 -23.18 4.01
C ARG A 394 14.64 -23.32 5.26
N PHE A 395 15.50 -24.34 5.34
CA PHE A 395 16.37 -24.54 6.50
C PHE A 395 17.46 -23.47 6.60
N LEU A 396 18.05 -23.07 5.47
CA LEU A 396 18.98 -21.93 5.44
C LEU A 396 18.30 -20.63 5.85
N PHE A 397 17.05 -20.40 5.45
CA PHE A 397 16.27 -19.27 5.93
C PHE A 397 16.10 -19.29 7.46
N TRP A 398 15.76 -20.43 8.06
CA TRP A 398 15.67 -20.53 9.53
C TRP A 398 17.04 -20.44 10.23
N SER A 399 18.12 -20.79 9.54
CA SER A 399 19.49 -20.62 10.06
C SER A 399 19.88 -19.16 10.25
N PHE A 400 19.31 -18.24 9.46
CA PHE A 400 19.47 -16.80 9.65
C PHE A 400 19.05 -16.34 11.07
N PHE A 401 18.05 -17.01 11.66
CA PHE A 401 17.57 -16.73 13.03
C PHE A 401 18.23 -17.61 14.10
N GLY A 402 19.23 -18.43 13.75
CA GLY A 402 19.96 -19.27 14.69
C GLY A 402 19.32 -20.63 15.01
N TYR A 403 18.31 -21.07 14.25
CA TYR A 403 17.65 -22.37 14.48
C TYR A 403 18.36 -23.58 13.86
N LEU A 404 19.64 -23.45 13.46
CA LEU A 404 20.40 -24.55 12.87
C LEU A 404 21.49 -25.05 13.83
N SER A 405 21.37 -26.29 14.28
CA SER A 405 22.35 -26.91 15.18
C SER A 405 23.40 -27.71 14.40
N PRO A 406 24.62 -27.90 14.94
CA PRO A 406 25.67 -28.67 14.28
C PRO A 406 25.32 -30.14 14.00
N ASP A 407 24.38 -30.71 14.76
CA ASP A 407 23.94 -32.09 14.58
C ASP A 407 22.97 -32.24 13.39
N ASP A 408 22.40 -31.14 12.90
CA ASP A 408 21.36 -31.17 11.87
C ASP A 408 21.88 -31.47 10.45
N TYR A 409 23.17 -31.31 10.20
CA TYR A 409 23.82 -31.60 8.90
C TYR A 409 24.77 -32.81 8.97
N LYS A 410 24.74 -33.59 10.05
CA LYS A 410 25.55 -34.80 10.20
C LYS A 410 24.98 -35.90 9.27
N PRO A 411 25.72 -36.36 8.25
CA PRO A 411 25.22 -37.40 7.35
C PRO A 411 25.10 -38.74 8.09
N ILE A 412 23.96 -39.43 7.92
CA ILE A 412 23.79 -40.79 8.40
C ILE A 412 24.33 -41.76 7.34
N VAL A 413 25.16 -42.68 7.81
CA VAL A 413 25.98 -43.55 6.97
C VAL A 413 25.91 -44.98 7.49
N GLY A 414 26.02 -45.95 6.59
CA GLY A 414 25.85 -47.37 6.90
C GLY A 414 27.05 -48.00 7.62
N HIS A 415 26.94 -49.30 7.87
CA HIS A 415 28.01 -50.14 8.37
C HIS A 415 28.78 -50.77 7.21
N VAL A 416 30.10 -50.89 7.30
CA VAL A 416 30.95 -51.50 6.26
C VAL A 416 31.96 -52.44 6.92
N GLY A 417 32.28 -53.54 6.23
CA GLY A 417 33.25 -54.54 6.68
C GLY A 417 32.61 -55.78 7.30
N PRO A 418 33.39 -56.84 7.55
CA PRO A 418 32.91 -58.11 8.12
C PRO A 418 32.39 -57.98 9.56
N ASP A 419 32.85 -56.98 10.30
CA ASP A 419 32.53 -56.74 11.72
C ASP A 419 31.41 -55.69 11.95
N TYR A 420 30.71 -55.27 10.89
CA TYR A 420 29.61 -54.29 10.96
C TYR A 420 29.97 -52.96 11.68
N GLU A 421 31.18 -52.44 11.50
CA GLU A 421 31.57 -51.16 12.11
C GLU A 421 30.85 -49.96 11.46
N ARG A 422 30.44 -48.99 12.28
CA ARG A 422 29.79 -47.75 11.80
C ARG A 422 30.80 -46.91 11.03
N THR A 423 30.59 -46.76 9.72
CA THR A 423 31.43 -45.86 8.92
C THR A 423 31.20 -44.41 9.31
N ARG A 424 32.14 -43.52 9.02
CA ARG A 424 31.97 -42.07 9.20
C ARG A 424 32.55 -41.36 7.99
N HIS A 425 31.71 -40.79 7.14
CA HIS A 425 32.16 -39.93 6.04
C HIS A 425 32.56 -38.55 6.57
N ARG A 426 33.74 -38.49 7.22
CA ARG A 426 34.28 -37.27 7.84
C ARG A 426 34.52 -36.15 6.82
N ILE A 427 34.91 -36.49 5.60
CA ILE A 427 35.18 -35.51 4.53
C ILE A 427 33.89 -34.77 4.19
N THR A 428 32.83 -35.50 3.83
CA THR A 428 31.52 -34.91 3.51
C THR A 428 30.97 -34.10 4.68
N ARG A 429 31.05 -34.65 5.90
CA ARG A 429 30.63 -33.93 7.11
C ARG A 429 31.35 -32.58 7.20
N ASN A 430 32.69 -32.59 7.21
CA ASN A 430 33.50 -31.39 7.34
C ASN A 430 33.23 -30.39 6.20
N SER A 431 33.04 -30.87 4.96
CA SER A 431 32.69 -30.01 3.83
C SER A 431 31.34 -29.31 4.03
N ALA A 432 30.33 -30.00 4.58
CA ALA A 432 29.04 -29.40 4.91
C ALA A 432 29.16 -28.41 6.07
N GLU A 433 29.90 -28.73 7.15
CA GLU A 433 30.09 -27.79 8.27
C GLU A 433 30.82 -26.52 7.82
N ILE A 434 31.82 -26.66 6.94
CA ILE A 434 32.56 -25.52 6.36
C ILE A 434 31.66 -24.69 5.45
N ALA A 435 30.87 -25.32 4.57
CA ALA A 435 29.92 -24.62 3.69
C ALA A 435 28.89 -23.82 4.51
N MET A 436 28.34 -24.41 5.56
CA MET A 436 27.42 -23.74 6.48
C MET A 436 28.11 -22.63 7.27
N SER A 437 29.34 -22.83 7.73
CA SER A 437 30.10 -21.80 8.44
C SER A 437 30.38 -20.59 7.55
N MET A 438 30.76 -20.82 6.29
CA MET A 438 30.93 -19.76 5.29
C MET A 438 29.62 -19.02 5.02
N TYR A 439 28.50 -19.75 4.93
CA TYR A 439 27.18 -19.13 4.80
C TYR A 439 26.88 -18.17 5.96
N HIS A 440 27.12 -18.57 7.22
CA HIS A 440 26.88 -17.70 8.37
C HIS A 440 27.79 -16.46 8.37
N ILE A 441 29.07 -16.62 8.00
CA ILE A 441 30.00 -15.49 7.88
C ILE A 441 29.51 -14.50 6.80
N VAL A 442 29.13 -14.99 5.63
CA VAL A 442 28.70 -14.13 4.52
C VAL A 442 27.32 -13.51 4.81
N MET A 443 26.35 -14.28 5.28
CA MET A 443 24.99 -13.77 5.46
C MET A 443 24.83 -12.90 6.71
N ILE A 444 25.33 -13.37 7.85
CA ILE A 444 25.09 -12.70 9.14
C ILE A 444 26.23 -11.70 9.42
N THR A 445 27.49 -12.11 9.27
CA THR A 445 28.60 -11.22 9.66
C THR A 445 28.84 -10.11 8.64
N THR A 446 28.68 -10.35 7.34
CA THR A 446 28.93 -9.32 6.32
C THR A 446 27.66 -8.67 5.79
N LEU A 447 26.74 -9.41 5.18
CA LEU A 447 25.58 -8.82 4.50
C LEU A 447 24.58 -8.17 5.45
N LEU A 448 24.25 -8.81 6.58
CA LEU A 448 23.34 -8.23 7.57
C LEU A 448 23.92 -6.94 8.17
N ASN A 449 25.19 -6.96 8.57
CA ASN A 449 25.86 -5.78 9.15
C ASN A 449 25.95 -4.62 8.14
N LEU A 450 26.26 -4.93 6.87
CA LEU A 450 26.26 -3.94 5.80
C LEU A 450 24.85 -3.35 5.59
N MET A 451 23.82 -4.20 5.56
CA MET A 451 22.43 -3.77 5.42
C MET A 451 22.01 -2.85 6.58
N VAL A 452 22.35 -3.19 7.81
CA VAL A 452 22.07 -2.34 8.99
C VAL A 452 22.78 -0.99 8.88
N SER A 453 24.05 -0.96 8.47
CA SER A 453 24.79 0.29 8.29
C SER A 453 24.15 1.20 7.24
N LEU A 454 23.63 0.63 6.15
CA LEU A 454 22.96 1.38 5.08
C LEU A 454 21.55 1.82 5.48
N LEU A 455 20.84 0.98 6.25
CA LEU A 455 19.55 1.35 6.84
C LEU A 455 19.70 2.57 7.75
N VAL A 456 20.75 2.63 8.59
CA VAL A 456 20.99 3.80 9.46
C VAL A 456 21.19 5.07 8.62
N LYS A 457 22.08 5.03 7.61
CA LYS A 457 22.32 6.20 6.75
C LYS A 457 21.04 6.66 6.03
N THR A 458 20.27 5.72 5.50
CA THR A 458 19.03 6.04 4.79
C THR A 458 17.92 6.49 5.73
N ALA A 459 17.89 6.01 6.98
CA ALA A 459 16.97 6.47 8.00
C ALA A 459 17.22 7.95 8.34
N ASP A 460 18.49 8.35 8.52
CA ASP A 460 18.83 9.76 8.79
C ASP A 460 18.31 10.69 7.67
N GLU A 461 18.57 10.36 6.40
CA GLU A 461 18.07 11.15 5.24
C GLU A 461 16.54 11.25 5.17
N VAL A 462 15.83 10.20 5.60
CA VAL A 462 14.37 10.14 5.58
C VAL A 462 13.78 10.91 6.76
N LEU A 463 14.40 10.82 7.93
CA LEU A 463 13.99 11.53 9.14
C LEU A 463 14.11 13.05 8.98
N ASP A 464 15.12 13.55 8.26
CA ASP A 464 15.26 14.99 7.97
C ASP A 464 14.04 15.57 7.22
N ASN A 465 13.32 14.75 6.46
CA ASN A 465 12.14 15.16 5.69
C ASN A 465 10.81 14.64 6.26
N GLU A 466 10.83 14.04 7.46
CA GLU A 466 9.70 13.32 8.07
C GLU A 466 8.44 14.18 8.18
N ASP A 467 8.58 15.42 8.64
CA ASP A 467 7.44 16.33 8.85
C ASP A 467 6.75 16.71 7.53
N VAL A 468 7.53 16.89 6.45
CA VAL A 468 7.00 17.25 5.11
C VAL A 468 6.24 16.05 4.54
N GLU A 469 6.81 14.85 4.66
CA GLU A 469 6.22 13.61 4.14
C GLU A 469 4.96 13.19 4.89
N TRP A 470 4.95 13.37 6.21
CA TRP A 470 3.77 13.13 7.01
C TRP A 470 2.63 14.08 6.62
N LYS A 471 2.90 15.38 6.49
CA LYS A 471 1.91 16.38 6.06
C LYS A 471 1.37 16.12 4.66
N TYR A 472 2.24 15.74 3.71
CA TYR A 472 1.85 15.36 2.35
C TYR A 472 0.90 14.15 2.37
N THR A 473 1.29 13.09 3.10
CA THR A 473 0.48 11.87 3.22
C THR A 473 -0.86 12.15 3.89
N LYS A 474 -0.88 12.97 4.95
CA LYS A 474 -2.09 13.42 5.65
C LYS A 474 -3.08 14.11 4.70
N VAL A 475 -2.58 15.04 3.88
CA VAL A 475 -3.43 15.74 2.88
C VAL A 475 -4.01 14.74 1.89
N HIS A 476 -3.19 13.82 1.39
CA HIS A 476 -3.68 12.81 0.46
C HIS A 476 -4.77 11.91 1.06
N ILE A 477 -4.70 11.58 2.36
CA ILE A 477 -5.77 10.86 3.07
C ILE A 477 -7.03 11.73 3.18
N TYR A 478 -6.89 13.03 3.48
CA TYR A 478 -8.03 13.93 3.57
C TYR A 478 -8.81 14.03 2.26
N TYR A 479 -8.11 14.07 1.12
CA TYR A 479 -8.73 14.08 -0.20
C TYR A 479 -9.60 12.86 -0.47
N GLU A 480 -9.25 11.69 0.07
CA GLU A 480 -10.08 10.49 -0.05
C GLU A 480 -11.46 10.65 0.61
N PHE A 481 -11.57 11.44 1.68
CA PHE A 481 -12.85 11.67 2.37
C PHE A 481 -13.56 12.96 1.93
N PHE A 482 -12.87 13.85 1.20
CA PHE A 482 -13.50 14.97 0.50
C PHE A 482 -14.34 14.49 -0.67
N GLU A 483 -13.93 13.42 -1.34
CA GLU A 483 -14.70 12.84 -2.44
C GLU A 483 -16.10 12.38 -1.99
N PRO A 484 -17.18 12.80 -2.67
CA PRO A 484 -18.55 12.44 -2.30
C PRO A 484 -18.84 10.94 -2.41
N GLY A 485 -18.03 10.19 -3.18
CA GLY A 485 -18.11 8.73 -3.29
C GLY A 485 -17.72 7.95 -2.03
N SER A 486 -17.15 8.62 -1.02
CA SER A 486 -16.71 8.03 0.26
C SER A 486 -17.60 8.44 1.44
N SER A 487 -18.84 8.89 1.18
CA SER A 487 -19.68 9.55 2.19
C SER A 487 -20.19 8.63 3.31
N VAL A 488 -20.26 7.31 3.07
CA VAL A 488 -20.85 6.35 4.01
C VAL A 488 -19.91 5.16 4.20
N PRO A 489 -19.64 4.72 5.45
CA PRO A 489 -18.77 3.59 5.70
C PRO A 489 -19.38 2.28 5.17
N PRO A 490 -18.56 1.32 4.73
CA PRO A 490 -19.02 -0.06 4.50
C PRO A 490 -19.66 -0.59 5.78
N PRO A 491 -20.79 -1.34 5.74
CA PRO A 491 -21.46 -1.96 4.59
C PRO A 491 -22.44 -1.06 3.81
N PHE A 492 -22.79 0.13 4.33
CA PHE A 492 -23.91 0.93 3.83
C PHE A 492 -23.59 1.74 2.57
N ASN A 493 -22.32 1.77 2.15
CA ASN A 493 -21.86 2.47 0.95
C ASN A 493 -22.63 2.03 -0.32
N LEU A 494 -22.87 0.72 -0.49
CA LEU A 494 -23.63 0.21 -1.64
C LEU A 494 -25.06 0.76 -1.72
N ILE A 495 -25.73 0.83 -0.58
CA ILE A 495 -27.11 1.33 -0.49
C ILE A 495 -27.15 2.82 -0.80
N PHE A 496 -26.19 3.59 -0.29
CA PHE A 496 -26.04 5.00 -0.62
C PHE A 496 -25.77 5.20 -2.12
N MET A 497 -25.00 4.32 -2.74
CA MET A 497 -24.67 4.42 -4.15
C MET A 497 -25.85 4.09 -5.06
N LEU A 498 -26.56 3.00 -4.76
CA LEU A 498 -27.77 2.62 -5.49
C LEU A 498 -28.86 3.69 -5.35
N SER A 499 -29.10 4.19 -4.14
CA SER A 499 -30.07 5.26 -3.91
C SER A 499 -29.66 6.57 -4.58
N SER A 500 -28.39 6.96 -4.53
CA SER A 500 -27.87 8.16 -5.20
C SER A 500 -27.95 8.04 -6.72
N PHE A 501 -27.63 6.86 -7.28
CA PHE A 501 -27.74 6.61 -8.72
C PHE A 501 -29.19 6.66 -9.18
N ILE A 502 -30.11 6.01 -8.45
CA ILE A 502 -31.55 6.06 -8.73
C ILE A 502 -32.06 7.51 -8.65
N TYR A 503 -31.67 8.27 -7.62
CA TYR A 503 -32.03 9.67 -7.48
C TYR A 503 -31.50 10.55 -8.61
N GLN A 504 -30.22 10.38 -8.97
CA GLN A 504 -29.59 11.13 -10.06
C GLN A 504 -30.21 10.78 -11.42
N ALA A 505 -30.50 9.51 -11.68
CA ALA A 505 -31.17 9.06 -12.91
C ALA A 505 -32.63 9.55 -13.01
N LEU A 506 -33.33 9.69 -11.89
CA LEU A 506 -34.70 10.24 -11.84
C LEU A 506 -34.73 11.77 -11.90
N SER A 507 -33.66 12.46 -11.48
CA SER A 507 -33.58 13.91 -11.51
C SER A 507 -33.10 14.43 -12.87
N LYS A 508 -33.83 15.38 -13.48
CA LYS A 508 -33.50 15.98 -14.79
C LYS A 508 -32.25 16.90 -14.78
N ASN A 509 -31.50 16.94 -13.68
CA ASN A 509 -30.44 17.92 -13.45
C ASN A 509 -29.02 17.39 -13.74
N TYR A 510 -28.88 16.13 -14.17
CA TYR A 510 -27.58 15.49 -14.42
C TYR A 510 -27.45 15.05 -15.88
N THR A 511 -26.25 15.20 -16.43
CA THR A 511 -25.84 14.78 -17.78
C THR A 511 -24.73 13.75 -17.69
N PHE A 512 -24.76 12.78 -18.61
CA PHE A 512 -23.74 11.73 -18.72
C PHE A 512 -22.55 12.28 -19.54
N VAL A 513 -21.34 12.31 -18.98
CA VAL A 513 -20.14 12.90 -19.63
C VAL A 513 -18.92 12.01 -19.42
N TRP A 514 -18.67 11.05 -20.31
CA TRP A 514 -17.50 10.15 -20.19
C TRP A 514 -16.16 10.94 -20.20
N PRO A 515 -15.17 10.62 -19.34
CA PRO A 515 -15.04 9.45 -18.44
C PRO A 515 -15.83 9.54 -17.12
N ASP A 516 -16.46 10.67 -16.81
CA ASP A 516 -17.22 10.90 -15.58
C ASP A 516 -18.70 10.49 -15.76
N MET A 517 -19.13 9.41 -15.09
CA MET A 517 -20.44 8.80 -15.37
C MET A 517 -21.65 9.76 -15.24
N LEU A 518 -21.70 10.69 -14.28
CA LEU A 518 -22.84 11.61 -14.10
C LEU A 518 -22.38 12.95 -13.52
N VAL A 519 -22.54 14.04 -14.27
CA VAL A 519 -22.16 15.42 -13.90
C VAL A 519 -23.40 16.29 -13.78
N LYS A 520 -23.43 17.27 -12.87
CA LYS A 520 -24.54 18.25 -12.79
C LYS A 520 -24.52 19.15 -14.03
N ARG A 521 -25.68 19.41 -14.64
CA ARG A 521 -25.82 20.29 -15.83
C ARG A 521 -25.25 21.69 -15.66
N GLU A 522 -25.27 22.22 -14.43
CA GLU A 522 -24.70 23.55 -14.10
C GLU A 522 -23.18 23.60 -14.26
N ALA A 523 -22.47 22.49 -14.03
CA ALA A 523 -21.02 22.44 -14.19
C ALA A 523 -20.57 22.36 -15.66
N THR A 524 -21.47 21.99 -16.57
CA THR A 524 -21.20 21.92 -18.01
C THR A 524 -21.55 23.19 -18.76
N SER A 525 -22.40 24.07 -18.21
CA SER A 525 -22.78 25.33 -18.86
C SER A 525 -21.70 26.41 -18.76
N ASP A 526 -20.84 26.35 -17.74
CA ASP A 526 -19.79 27.34 -17.52
C ASP A 526 -18.53 27.08 -18.38
N THR A 527 -18.42 25.92 -19.03
CA THR A 527 -17.31 25.59 -19.95
C THR A 527 -17.61 25.90 -21.42
N GLU A 528 -18.83 26.34 -21.76
CA GLU A 528 -19.22 26.72 -23.13
C GLU A 528 -19.27 28.25 -23.36
N ALA A 529 -18.86 29.07 -22.39
CA ALA A 529 -18.88 30.53 -22.47
C ALA A 529 -17.50 31.16 -22.68
#